data_AF-A0A1B0B9T7-F1
#
_entry.id   AF-A0A1B0B9T7-F1
#
_cell.length_a   1.000
_cell.length_b   1.000
_cell.length_c   1.000
_cell.angle_alpha   90.00
_cell.angle_beta   90.00
_cell.angle_gamma   90.00
#
_symmetry.space_group_name_H-M   'P 1'
#
loop_
_entity.id
_entity.type
_entity.pdbx_description
1 polymer ?
#
loop_
_entity_poly.entity_id
_entity_poly.type
_entity_poly.pdbx_seq_one_letter_code
_entity_poly.pdbx_strand_id
1 'polypeptide(L)'
;MEVFLKIDHKFLLSGHSFLPNDSDFGMIEMDFFSTKPLEEAIHKRLKNTSGEPVNWLRIYWMRFIKSEPYKMFYKEFTKVDTQFKILDLLPCRGRQRNFNRIKLAPLYKNVLPISTPKYKNMMELLRYIPSMHHEYFKNLTRNLNGEK
;
A
#
# COMPACT_ATOMS: atom_id res chain seq x y z
N MET A 1 7.52 15.85 -20.16
CA MET A 1 6.95 15.14 -18.99
C MET A 1 5.47 15.46 -18.95
N GLU A 2 4.61 14.50 -19.24
CA GLU A 2 3.18 14.64 -18.96
C GLU A 2 3.01 14.78 -17.45
N VAL A 3 2.60 15.96 -17.01
CA VAL A 3 2.38 16.24 -15.59
C VAL A 3 0.99 15.72 -15.30
N PHE A 4 0.86 14.61 -14.56
CA PHE A 4 -0.44 14.11 -14.13
C PHE A 4 -1.17 15.20 -13.32
N LEU A 5 -2.20 15.81 -13.93
CA LEU A 5 -3.04 16.83 -13.28
C LEU A 5 -4.10 16.19 -12.38
N LYS A 6 -4.51 14.97 -12.72
CA LYS A 6 -5.48 14.17 -11.99
C LYS A 6 -5.10 12.70 -12.03
N ILE A 7 -5.39 11.98 -10.96
CA ILE A 7 -5.23 10.54 -10.84
C ILE A 7 -6.59 9.98 -10.45
N ASP A 8 -7.11 9.05 -11.25
CA ASP A 8 -8.35 8.32 -11.01
C ASP A 8 -8.02 6.87 -10.67
N HIS A 9 -8.37 6.45 -9.45
CA HIS A 9 -8.26 5.07 -9.02
C HIS A 9 -9.66 4.48 -8.90
N LYS A 10 -9.97 3.47 -9.72
CA LYS A 10 -11.28 2.83 -9.80
C LYS A 10 -11.15 1.36 -9.42
N PHE A 11 -11.94 0.94 -8.45
CA PHE A 11 -12.09 -0.46 -8.11
C PHE A 11 -13.29 -1.04 -8.84
N LEU A 12 -13.12 -2.25 -9.40
CA LEU A 12 -14.21 -3.00 -10.01
C LEU A 12 -15.19 -3.54 -8.95
N LEU A 13 -14.67 -3.87 -7.77
CA LEU A 13 -15.42 -4.38 -6.63
C LEU A 13 -14.83 -3.83 -5.32
N SER A 14 -15.71 -3.57 -4.36
CA SER A 14 -15.38 -2.95 -3.09
C SER A 14 -14.73 -3.99 -2.14
N GLY A 15 -13.56 -3.70 -1.55
CA GLY A 15 -12.91 -4.56 -0.54
C GLY A 15 -11.77 -5.49 -1.01
N HIS A 16 -11.28 -5.38 -2.25
CA HIS A 16 -10.21 -6.21 -2.80
C HIS A 16 -8.77 -5.80 -2.43
N SER A 17 -8.57 -4.96 -1.40
CA SER A 17 -7.25 -4.39 -1.06
C SER A 17 -6.38 -5.26 -0.14
N PHE A 18 -6.78 -6.50 0.17
CA PHE A 18 -5.99 -7.40 1.02
C PHE A 18 -5.98 -8.83 0.44
N LEU A 19 -4.94 -9.17 -0.32
CA LEU A 19 -4.64 -10.55 -0.65
C LEU A 19 -3.56 -11.06 0.31
N PRO A 20 -3.77 -12.20 1.00
CA PRO A 20 -2.79 -12.77 1.93
C PRO A 20 -1.45 -13.13 1.24
N ASN A 21 -1.42 -13.17 -0.09
CA ASN A 21 -0.22 -13.43 -0.89
C ASN A 21 0.69 -12.20 -1.10
N ASP A 22 0.26 -10.99 -0.72
CA ASP A 22 1.03 -9.76 -0.99
C ASP A 22 2.18 -9.53 0.00
N SER A 23 2.29 -10.35 1.05
CA SER A 23 3.32 -10.20 2.09
C SER A 23 4.70 -10.74 1.70
N ASP A 24 4.85 -11.27 0.49
CA ASP A 24 5.84 -12.33 0.23
C ASP A 24 6.56 -12.19 -1.13
N PHE A 25 7.02 -10.98 -1.44
CA PHE A 25 7.89 -10.72 -2.60
C PHE A 25 9.33 -10.46 -2.15
N GLY A 26 10.17 -11.50 -2.22
CA GLY A 26 11.61 -11.38 -1.99
C GLY A 26 12.32 -10.68 -3.14
N MET A 27 13.19 -9.73 -2.77
CA MET A 27 14.24 -9.03 -3.55
C MET A 27 14.01 -7.57 -4.00
N ILE A 28 12.82 -7.00 -3.87
CA ILE A 28 12.62 -5.54 -4.10
C ILE A 28 12.74 -4.71 -2.81
N GLU A 29 13.23 -5.32 -1.74
CA GLU A 29 13.01 -4.89 -0.35
C GLU A 29 13.72 -3.60 0.07
N MET A 30 14.80 -3.21 -0.62
CA MET A 30 15.53 -1.97 -0.31
C MET A 30 14.87 -0.71 -0.88
N ASP A 31 13.99 -0.85 -1.89
CA ASP A 31 13.29 0.28 -2.50
C ASP A 31 11.95 0.58 -1.81
N PHE A 32 11.53 -0.26 -0.86
CA PHE A 32 10.33 0.02 -0.08
C PHE A 32 10.63 1.02 1.03
N PHE A 33 9.90 2.13 0.99
CA PHE A 33 9.91 3.12 2.05
C PHE A 33 8.77 2.85 3.04
N SER A 34 9.04 3.07 4.32
CA SER A 34 8.02 2.97 5.36
C SER A 34 6.98 4.09 5.21
N THR A 35 5.70 3.73 5.21
CA THR A 35 4.57 4.67 5.18
C THR A 35 4.21 5.21 6.57
N LYS A 36 4.76 4.64 7.66
CA LYS A 36 4.47 5.05 9.04
C LYS A 36 4.60 6.56 9.29
N PRO A 37 5.66 7.26 8.81
CA PRO A 37 5.79 8.70 9.01
C PRO A 37 4.68 9.51 8.34
N LEU A 38 4.15 9.01 7.21
CA LEU A 38 3.02 9.61 6.52
C LEU A 38 1.71 9.31 7.24
N GLU A 39 1.52 8.07 7.70
CA GLU A 39 0.34 7.66 8.46
C GLU A 39 0.20 8.46 9.76
N GLU A 40 1.29 8.66 10.51
CA GLU A 40 1.30 9.52 11.70
C GLU A 40 1.03 10.99 11.39
N ALA A 41 1.34 11.44 10.17
CA ALA A 41 1.08 12.80 9.72
C ALA A 41 -0.36 12.99 9.21
N ILE A 42 -1.08 11.91 8.91
CA ILE A 42 -2.45 11.93 8.39
C ILE A 42 -3.43 11.59 9.51
N HIS A 43 -4.53 12.32 9.59
CA HIS A 43 -5.62 11.97 10.50
C HIS A 43 -6.63 11.07 9.79
N LYS A 44 -6.89 9.87 10.31
CA LYS A 44 -7.90 8.97 9.75
C LYS A 44 -9.29 9.60 9.90
N ARG A 45 -9.83 10.12 8.80
CA ARG A 45 -11.15 10.75 8.76
C ARG A 45 -12.24 9.69 8.81
N LEU A 46 -13.16 9.86 9.76
CA LEU A 46 -14.40 9.10 9.87
C LEU A 46 -15.58 9.83 9.21
N LYS A 47 -15.43 11.13 8.93
CA LYS A 47 -16.47 12.00 8.36
C LYS A 47 -15.95 12.80 7.17
N ASN A 48 -16.81 13.02 6.19
CA ASN A 48 -16.53 13.87 5.03
C ASN A 48 -16.68 15.37 5.35
N THR A 49 -16.39 16.24 4.38
CA THR A 49 -16.53 17.70 4.57
C THR A 49 -17.98 18.13 4.85
N SER A 50 -18.96 17.32 4.43
CA SER A 50 -20.38 17.53 4.71
C SER A 50 -20.83 16.99 6.08
N GLY A 51 -19.94 16.34 6.84
CA GLY A 51 -20.24 15.74 8.15
C GLY A 51 -20.81 14.32 8.11
N GLU A 52 -21.00 13.72 6.94
CA GLU A 52 -21.49 12.35 6.79
C GLU A 52 -20.39 11.32 7.12
N PRO A 53 -20.74 10.17 7.72
CA PRO A 53 -19.77 9.10 7.95
C PRO A 53 -19.24 8.52 6.63
N VAL A 54 -17.93 8.28 6.56
CA VAL A 54 -17.26 7.72 5.38
C VAL A 54 -17.15 6.21 5.54
N ASN A 55 -17.84 5.47 4.67
CA ASN A 55 -17.65 4.03 4.55
C ASN A 55 -16.57 3.71 3.50
N TRP A 56 -15.34 3.56 3.95
CA TRP A 56 -14.17 3.26 3.12
C TRP A 56 -14.33 2.00 2.29
N LEU A 57 -15.01 0.98 2.82
CA LEU A 57 -15.23 -0.28 2.11
C LEU A 57 -16.17 -0.13 0.93
N ARG A 58 -17.04 0.88 0.89
CA ARG A 58 -18.02 1.11 -0.19
C ARG A 58 -17.50 2.03 -1.28
N ILE A 59 -16.26 2.53 -1.18
CA ILE A 59 -15.70 3.44 -2.17
C ILE A 59 -15.32 2.65 -3.43
N TYR A 60 -15.88 3.06 -4.58
CA TYR A 60 -15.57 2.47 -5.89
C TYR A 60 -14.58 3.33 -6.68
N TRP A 61 -14.61 4.64 -6.47
CA TRP A 61 -13.80 5.57 -7.25
C TRP A 61 -13.19 6.60 -6.32
N MET A 62 -11.86 6.69 -6.32
CA MET A 62 -11.08 7.75 -5.71
C MET A 62 -10.41 8.61 -6.77
N ARG A 63 -10.44 9.92 -6.58
CA ARG A 63 -9.84 10.91 -7.47
C ARG A 63 -8.98 11.88 -6.66
N PHE A 64 -7.78 12.10 -7.16
CA PHE A 64 -6.79 13.03 -6.61
C PHE A 64 -6.44 14.07 -7.67
N ILE A 65 -6.38 15.34 -7.28
CA ILE A 65 -6.12 16.46 -8.18
C ILE A 65 -4.90 17.23 -7.68
N LYS A 66 -3.96 17.55 -8.57
CA LYS A 66 -2.72 18.23 -8.19
C LYS A 66 -2.94 19.63 -7.60
N SER A 67 -3.97 20.35 -8.04
CA SER A 67 -4.32 21.68 -7.51
C SER A 67 -4.84 21.63 -6.08
N GLU A 68 -5.39 20.49 -5.65
CA GLU A 68 -5.96 20.30 -4.32
C GLU A 68 -5.37 19.05 -3.67
N PRO A 69 -4.07 19.08 -3.32
CA PRO A 69 -3.31 17.88 -2.94
C PRO A 69 -3.79 17.23 -1.64
N TYR A 70 -4.53 17.98 -0.81
CA TYR A 70 -5.05 17.50 0.46
C TYR A 70 -6.52 17.08 0.41
N LYS A 71 -7.15 17.07 -0.76
CA LYS A 71 -8.54 16.63 -0.92
C LYS A 71 -8.59 15.32 -1.68
N MET A 72 -9.37 14.38 -1.17
CA MET A 72 -9.75 13.18 -1.87
C MET A 72 -11.20 13.29 -2.32
N PHE A 73 -11.42 13.16 -3.61
CA PHE A 73 -12.75 13.09 -4.20
C PHE A 73 -13.13 11.62 -4.33
N TYR A 74 -14.30 11.23 -3.85
CA TYR A 74 -14.71 9.83 -3.92
C TYR A 74 -16.17 9.63 -4.31
N LYS A 75 -16.47 8.46 -4.88
CA LYS A 75 -17.83 7.97 -5.14
C LYS A 75 -18.02 6.58 -4.55
N GLU A 76 -19.20 6.36 -3.99
CA GLU A 76 -19.65 5.07 -3.45
C GLU A 76 -20.39 4.21 -4.48
N PHE A 77 -20.65 4.74 -5.68
CA PHE A 77 -21.40 4.04 -6.73
C PHE A 77 -20.75 4.27 -8.09
N THR A 78 -20.97 3.32 -9.00
CA THR A 78 -20.48 3.35 -10.39
C THR A 78 -21.33 4.22 -11.32
N LYS A 79 -22.45 4.77 -10.84
CA LYS A 79 -23.33 5.63 -11.66
C LYS A 79 -22.59 6.91 -12.06
N VAL A 80 -22.64 7.24 -13.36
CA VAL A 80 -21.89 8.37 -13.94
C VAL A 80 -22.36 9.71 -13.34
N ASP A 81 -23.67 9.87 -13.14
CA ASP A 81 -24.32 11.11 -12.68
C ASP A 81 -24.15 11.43 -11.20
N THR A 82 -23.58 10.52 -10.39
CA THR A 82 -23.40 10.80 -8.97
C THR A 82 -22.27 11.83 -8.78
N GLN A 83 -22.53 12.90 -8.04
CA GLN A 83 -21.51 13.89 -7.68
C GLN A 83 -20.43 13.29 -6.76
N PHE A 84 -19.20 13.80 -6.86
CA PHE A 84 -18.13 13.36 -5.96
C PHE A 84 -18.34 13.93 -4.56
N LYS A 85 -18.24 13.07 -3.55
CA LYS A 85 -18.08 13.51 -2.16
C LYS A 85 -16.63 13.91 -1.92
N ILE A 86 -16.42 14.88 -1.04
CA ILE A 86 -15.10 15.43 -0.74
C ILE A 86 -14.69 15.03 0.67
N LEU A 87 -13.47 14.52 0.78
CA LEU A 87 -12.79 14.24 2.03
C LEU A 87 -11.55 15.14 2.14
N ASP A 88 -11.51 15.97 3.17
CA ASP A 88 -10.32 16.77 3.50
C ASP A 88 -9.34 15.94 4.34
N LEU A 89 -8.14 15.71 3.82
CA LEU A 89 -7.07 14.93 4.44
C LEU A 89 -6.22 15.75 5.40
N LEU A 90 -6.40 17.09 5.48
CA LEU A 90 -5.69 17.91 6.45
C LEU A 90 -6.07 17.52 7.89
N PRO A 91 -5.15 17.65 8.85
CA PRO A 91 -5.48 17.43 10.25
C PRO A 91 -6.51 18.45 10.76
N CYS A 92 -7.52 17.99 11.50
CA CYS A 92 -8.54 18.85 12.13
C CYS A 92 -8.01 19.68 13.29
N ARG A 93 -6.93 19.23 13.95
CA ARG A 93 -6.36 19.86 15.15
C ARG A 93 -4.83 19.77 15.09
N GLY A 94 -4.15 20.86 15.41
CA GLY A 94 -2.67 20.94 15.46
C GLY A 94 -2.01 21.54 14.22
N ARG A 95 -0.66 21.53 14.21
CA ARG A 95 0.16 22.10 13.13
C ARG A 95 0.11 21.23 11.88
N GLN A 96 -0.28 21.82 10.75
CA GLN A 96 -0.21 21.16 9.44
C GLN A 96 1.23 20.74 9.15
N ARG A 97 1.46 19.44 8.94
CA ARG A 97 2.76 18.91 8.54
C ARG A 97 2.88 19.02 7.02
N ASN A 98 3.95 19.63 6.54
CA ASN A 98 4.22 19.71 5.11
C ASN A 98 4.77 18.34 4.65
N PHE A 99 3.97 17.58 3.88
CA PHE A 99 4.34 16.23 3.43
C PHE A 99 5.66 16.21 2.65
N ASN A 100 5.99 17.28 1.91
CA ASN A 100 7.25 17.38 1.17
C ASN A 100 8.49 17.39 2.06
N ARG A 101 8.32 17.66 3.36
CA ARG A 101 9.42 17.70 4.35
C ARG A 101 9.56 16.40 5.13
N ILE A 102 8.64 15.44 4.96
CA ILE A 102 8.69 14.16 5.67
C ILE A 102 9.69 13.27 4.95
N LYS A 103 10.82 12.99 5.61
CA LYS A 103 11.80 12.04 5.10
C LYS A 103 11.28 10.63 5.35
N LEU A 104 11.12 9.85 4.29
CA LEU A 104 10.78 8.45 4.39
C LEU A 104 12.05 7.64 4.67
N ALA A 105 11.96 6.70 5.61
CA ALA A 105 13.03 5.76 5.89
C ALA A 105 12.76 4.44 5.14
N PRO A 106 13.79 3.67 4.75
CA PRO A 106 13.61 2.32 4.23
C PRO A 106 12.79 1.47 5.20
N LEU A 107 11.82 0.72 4.68
CA LEU A 107 10.97 -0.18 5.45
C LEU A 107 11.79 -1.35 5.99
N TYR A 108 12.66 -1.91 5.15
CA TYR A 108 13.53 -3.02 5.47
C TYR A 108 14.99 -2.54 5.46
N LYS A 109 15.74 -2.92 6.49
CA LYS A 109 17.18 -2.61 6.59
C LYS A 109 18.05 -3.65 5.89
N ASN A 110 17.56 -4.89 5.85
CA ASN A 110 18.21 -6.06 5.30
C ASN A 110 17.17 -6.89 4.57
N VAL A 111 17.63 -7.84 3.75
CA VAL A 111 16.75 -8.84 3.11
C VAL A 111 15.99 -9.60 4.18
N LEU A 112 14.67 -9.67 4.05
CA LEU A 112 13.78 -10.39 4.93
C LEU A 112 14.06 -11.88 4.82
N PRO A 113 14.36 -12.54 5.94
CA PRO A 113 14.51 -13.97 5.96
C PRO A 113 13.17 -14.67 5.69
N ILE A 114 13.20 -15.68 4.83
CA ILE A 114 12.04 -16.53 4.57
C ILE A 114 11.82 -17.54 5.71
N SER A 115 10.57 -17.93 5.90
CA SER A 115 10.20 -18.94 6.90
C SER A 115 10.71 -20.34 6.51
N THR A 116 11.03 -21.16 7.51
CA THR A 116 11.53 -22.53 7.28
C THR A 116 10.54 -23.41 6.50
N PRO A 117 9.20 -23.36 6.71
CA PRO A 117 8.28 -24.17 5.94
C PRO A 117 8.20 -23.71 4.48
N LYS A 118 8.26 -22.40 4.23
CA LYS A 118 8.22 -21.85 2.88
C LYS A 118 9.47 -22.23 2.09
N TYR A 119 10.66 -22.13 2.71
CA TYR A 119 11.91 -22.59 2.09
C TYR A 119 11.86 -24.08 1.73
N LYS A 120 11.37 -24.93 2.64
CA LYS A 120 11.22 -26.37 2.38
C LYS A 120 10.34 -26.64 1.15
N ASN A 121 9.19 -25.96 1.07
CA ASN A 121 8.31 -26.06 -0.09
C ASN A 121 8.99 -25.59 -1.38
N MET A 122 9.73 -24.47 -1.35
CA MET A 122 10.50 -24.01 -2.52
C MET A 122 11.53 -25.04 -2.98
N MET A 123 12.26 -25.64 -2.03
CA MET A 123 13.25 -26.68 -2.33
C MET A 123 12.63 -27.92 -2.96
N GLU A 124 11.44 -28.33 -2.53
CA GLU A 124 10.68 -29.40 -3.16
C GLU A 124 10.26 -29.04 -4.60
N LEU A 125 9.87 -27.78 -4.82
CA LEU A 125 9.46 -27.29 -6.14
C LEU A 125 10.63 -27.14 -7.13
N LEU A 126 11.88 -27.12 -6.66
CA LEU A 126 13.06 -27.05 -7.54
C LEU A 126 13.13 -28.19 -8.55
N ARG A 127 12.50 -29.34 -8.28
CA ARG A 127 12.37 -30.46 -9.23
C ARG A 127 11.72 -30.06 -10.56
N TYR A 128 10.90 -29.00 -10.56
CA TYR A 128 10.18 -28.52 -11.74
C TYR A 128 10.85 -27.30 -12.39
N ILE A 129 11.91 -26.77 -11.78
CA ILE A 129 12.62 -25.58 -12.24
C ILE A 129 13.97 -26.02 -12.81
N PRO A 130 14.43 -25.47 -13.96
CA PRO A 130 15.76 -25.73 -14.49
C PRO A 130 16.87 -25.49 -13.45
N SER A 131 17.88 -26.37 -13.43
CA SER A 131 18.98 -26.37 -12.46
C SER A 131 19.76 -25.06 -12.40
N MET A 132 19.84 -24.35 -13.53
CA MET A 132 20.45 -23.02 -13.66
C MET A 132 19.86 -21.96 -12.70
N HIS A 133 18.64 -22.14 -12.22
CA HIS A 133 18.02 -21.21 -11.25
C HIS A 133 18.10 -21.71 -9.80
N HIS A 134 18.58 -22.94 -9.55
CA HIS A 134 18.57 -23.53 -8.21
C HIS A 134 19.48 -22.79 -7.22
N GLU A 135 20.60 -22.26 -7.71
CA GLU A 135 21.56 -21.52 -6.88
C GLU A 135 20.91 -20.30 -6.21
N TYR A 136 20.07 -19.58 -6.96
CA TYR A 136 19.33 -18.45 -6.46
C TYR A 136 18.48 -18.81 -5.23
N PHE A 137 17.67 -19.88 -5.33
CA PHE A 137 16.78 -20.29 -4.24
C PHE A 137 17.55 -20.83 -3.03
N LYS A 138 18.71 -21.47 -3.25
CA LYS A 138 19.57 -21.99 -2.18
C LYS A 138 20.22 -20.88 -1.35
N ASN A 139 20.48 -19.73 -1.97
CA ASN A 139 21.12 -18.59 -1.32
C ASN A 139 20.14 -17.66 -0.57
N LEU A 140 18.85 -18.01 -0.49
CA LEU A 140 17.86 -17.21 0.24
C LEU A 140 18.09 -17.25 1.76
N THR A 141 18.08 -16.08 2.39
CA THR A 141 18.27 -15.93 3.85
C THR A 141 17.14 -16.60 4.63
N ARG A 142 17.46 -17.44 5.63
CA ARG A 142 16.47 -18.21 6.41
C ARG A 142 16.38 -17.71 7.86
N ASN A 143 15.15 -17.69 8.39
CA ASN A 143 14.93 -17.50 9.82
C ASN A 143 15.27 -18.79 10.58
N LEU A 144 16.33 -18.78 11.40
CA LEU A 144 16.71 -19.92 12.25
C LEU A 144 15.97 -19.94 13.60
N ASN A 145 15.26 -18.86 13.94
CA ASN A 145 14.67 -18.66 15.28
C ASN A 145 13.27 -19.29 15.46
N GLY A 146 12.81 -20.13 14.53
CA GLY A 146 11.48 -20.74 14.54
C GLY A 146 11.43 -22.22 14.93
N GLU A 147 12.56 -22.81 15.31
CA GLU A 147 12.64 -24.21 15.78
C GLU A 147 12.54 -24.21 17.32
N LYS A 148 11.33 -24.04 17.85
CA LYS A 148 10.97 -24.40 19.23
C LYS A 148 9.60 -25.06 19.24
#